data_AF-A0A661VMV1-F1
#
_entry.id   AF-A0A661VMV1-F1
#
_cell.length_a   1.000
_cell.length_b   1.000
_cell.length_c   1.000
_cell.angle_alpha   90.00
_cell.angle_beta   90.00
_cell.angle_gamma   90.00
#
_symmetry.space_group_name_H-M   'P 1'
#
loop_
_entity.id
_entity.type
_entity.pdbx_description
1 polymer ?
#
loop_
_entity_poly.entity_id
_entity_poly.type
_entity_poly.pdbx_seq_one_letter_code
_entity_poly.pdbx_strand_id
1 'polypeptide(L)'
;MLRGVVDGLEEDWAIVVLDDGQRLDWPRKNLPPDVRVGMAVTLDVAPAQATATAVTDGVWVGKVGRRRKATAQIAGVPIRLGDQTLHWPEKGELKAGRAVAVRMAVDEADTTARRQRVRKLLDDIFG
;
A
#
# COMPACT_ATOMS: atom_id res chain seq x y z
N MET A 1 -5.13 2.76 7.26
CA MET A 1 -5.41 2.06 6.00
C MET A 1 -5.36 3.04 4.85
N LEU A 2 -4.42 2.84 3.93
CA LEU A 2 -4.36 3.49 2.62
C LEU A 2 -4.90 2.52 1.56
N ARG A 3 -5.39 3.06 0.46
CA ARG A 3 -5.89 2.28 -0.68
C ARG A 3 -5.09 2.65 -1.92
N GLY A 4 -4.97 1.70 -2.82
CA GLY A 4 -4.28 1.88 -4.09
C GLY A 4 -4.56 0.76 -5.07
N VAL A 5 -3.81 0.77 -6.15
CA VAL A 5 -3.88 -0.21 -7.22
C VAL A 5 -2.47 -0.66 -7.59
N VAL A 6 -2.32 -1.93 -7.96
CA VAL A 6 -1.10 -2.41 -8.61
C VAL A 6 -1.10 -1.91 -10.05
N ASP A 7 -0.27 -0.93 -10.36
CA ASP A 7 -0.15 -0.33 -11.70
C ASP A 7 0.74 -1.18 -12.62
N GLY A 8 1.77 -1.84 -12.05
CA GLY A 8 2.70 -2.67 -12.80
C GLY A 8 3.30 -3.78 -11.95
N LEU A 9 3.75 -4.86 -12.61
CA LEU A 9 4.43 -5.97 -11.96
C LEU A 9 5.70 -6.28 -12.75
N GLU A 10 6.85 -5.98 -12.16
CA GLU A 10 8.19 -6.24 -12.71
C GLU A 10 8.75 -7.55 -12.14
N GLU A 11 9.95 -7.94 -12.59
CA GLU A 11 10.63 -9.16 -12.14
C GLU A 11 10.86 -9.15 -10.62
N ASP A 12 11.34 -8.04 -10.06
CA ASP A 12 11.74 -7.95 -8.64
C ASP A 12 10.82 -7.07 -7.77
N TRP A 13 9.95 -6.25 -8.36
CA TRP A 13 9.07 -5.33 -7.64
C TRP A 13 7.70 -5.15 -8.34
N ALA A 14 6.68 -4.77 -7.58
CA ALA A 14 5.40 -4.31 -8.09
C ALA A 14 5.29 -2.79 -7.90
N ILE A 15 4.79 -2.11 -8.92
CA ILE A 15 4.48 -0.69 -8.85
C ILE A 15 3.08 -0.55 -8.28
N VAL A 16 2.96 0.08 -7.12
CA VAL A 16 1.70 0.34 -6.44
C VAL A 16 1.46 1.84 -6.38
N VAL A 17 0.33 2.27 -6.94
CA VAL A 17 -0.10 3.67 -6.91
C VAL A 17 -1.24 3.79 -5.91
N LEU A 18 -1.03 4.63 -4.90
CA LEU A 18 -2.00 4.91 -3.85
C LEU A 18 -2.96 6.03 -4.27
N ASP A 19 -4.15 6.06 -3.67
CA ASP A 19 -5.20 7.04 -3.96
C ASP A 19 -4.78 8.50 -3.64
N ASP A 20 -3.75 8.68 -2.80
CA ASP A 20 -3.17 9.98 -2.49
C ASP A 20 -2.05 10.40 -3.47
N GLY A 21 -1.86 9.65 -4.55
CA GLY A 21 -0.88 9.90 -5.60
C GLY A 21 0.53 9.39 -5.27
N GLN A 22 0.75 8.76 -4.11
CA GLN A 22 2.03 8.15 -3.80
C GLN A 22 2.27 6.89 -4.63
N ARG A 23 3.50 6.73 -5.12
CA ARG A 23 3.95 5.52 -5.79
C ARG A 23 4.96 4.78 -4.92
N LEU A 24 4.74 3.49 -4.75
CA LEU A 24 5.63 2.58 -4.03
C LEU A 24 6.05 1.45 -4.95
N ASP A 25 7.34 1.12 -4.93
CA ASP A 25 7.89 -0.04 -5.63
C ASP A 25 8.02 -1.17 -4.61
N TRP A 26 6.96 -1.95 -4.50
CA TRP A 26 6.81 -2.99 -3.50
C TRP A 26 7.63 -4.24 -3.87
N PRO A 27 8.56 -4.71 -3.03
CA PRO A 27 9.38 -5.89 -3.34
C PRO A 27 8.52 -7.12 -3.59
N ARG A 28 8.75 -7.83 -4.70
CA ARG A 28 7.92 -8.97 -5.11
C ARG A 28 7.93 -10.11 -4.09
N LYS A 29 9.07 -10.30 -3.40
CA LYS A 29 9.22 -11.23 -2.26
C LYS A 29 8.27 -10.95 -1.08
N ASN A 30 7.75 -9.73 -0.97
CA ASN A 30 6.87 -9.30 0.10
C ASN A 30 5.45 -9.06 -0.41
N LEU A 31 5.11 -9.44 -1.65
CA LEU A 31 3.75 -9.29 -2.16
C LEU A 31 2.82 -10.35 -1.59
N PRO A 32 1.51 -10.07 -1.50
CA PRO A 32 0.51 -11.11 -1.29
C PRO A 32 0.54 -12.13 -2.44
N PRO A 33 0.15 -13.40 -2.21
CA PRO A 33 -0.12 -14.33 -3.31
C PRO A 33 -1.22 -13.75 -4.21
N ASP A 34 -1.20 -14.13 -5.49
CA ASP A 34 -2.21 -13.77 -6.49
C ASP A 34 -2.37 -12.28 -6.81
N VAL A 35 -1.44 -11.41 -6.41
CA VAL A 35 -1.42 -10.02 -6.88
C VAL A 35 -1.25 -9.96 -8.40
N ARG A 36 -2.07 -9.15 -9.06
CA ARG A 36 -1.98 -8.86 -10.49
C ARG A 36 -2.10 -7.37 -10.75
N VAL A 37 -1.60 -6.95 -11.90
CA VAL A 37 -1.79 -5.59 -12.42
C VAL A 37 -3.29 -5.28 -12.52
N GLY A 38 -3.67 -4.09 -12.07
CA GLY A 38 -5.05 -3.60 -12.01
C GLY A 38 -5.83 -4.00 -10.77
N MET A 39 -5.26 -4.78 -9.84
CA MET A 39 -5.94 -5.18 -8.61
C MET A 39 -5.90 -4.09 -7.55
N ALA A 40 -7.03 -3.90 -6.86
CA ALA A 40 -7.12 -2.99 -5.74
C ALA A 40 -6.40 -3.59 -4.53
N VAL A 41 -5.56 -2.78 -3.90
CA VAL A 41 -4.80 -3.15 -2.72
C VAL A 41 -5.04 -2.16 -1.60
N THR A 42 -4.98 -2.68 -0.38
CA THR A 42 -5.06 -1.90 0.83
C THR A 42 -3.77 -2.06 1.60
N LEU A 43 -3.22 -0.94 2.07
CA LEU A 43 -2.07 -0.93 2.96
C LEU A 43 -2.56 -0.65 4.37
N ASP A 44 -2.05 -1.41 5.33
CA ASP A 44 -2.19 -1.16 6.76
C ASP A 44 -0.83 -1.06 7.45
N VAL A 45 -0.74 -0.29 8.53
CA VAL A 45 0.52 -0.11 9.28
C VAL A 45 0.31 -0.52 10.72
N ALA A 46 1.10 -1.49 11.16
CA ALA A 46 1.14 -1.96 12.54
C ALA A 46 2.55 -1.79 13.15
N PRO A 47 2.67 -1.59 14.47
CA PRO A 47 3.97 -1.66 15.14
C PRO A 47 4.62 -3.04 14.93
N ALA A 48 5.91 -3.08 14.57
CA ALA A 48 6.61 -4.36 14.31
C ALA A 48 6.59 -5.32 15.51
N GLN A 49 6.44 -4.78 16.71
CA GLN A 49 6.37 -5.55 17.96
C GLN A 49 5.09 -6.41 18.07
N ALA A 50 4.04 -6.08 17.32
CA ALA A 50 2.80 -6.86 17.24
C ALA A 50 2.82 -7.92 16.13
N THR A 51 3.82 -7.91 15.24
CA THR A 51 3.86 -8.73 14.01
C THR A 51 4.89 -9.85 14.04
N ALA A 52 5.55 -10.09 15.18
CA ALA A 52 6.54 -11.17 15.38
C ALA A 52 5.98 -12.59 15.11
N THR A 53 4.66 -12.75 14.97
CA THR A 53 3.98 -14.04 14.77
C THR A 53 3.36 -14.22 13.38
N ALA A 54 3.49 -13.26 12.46
CA ALA A 54 2.86 -13.34 11.14
C ALA A 54 3.88 -13.05 10.03
N VAL A 55 4.79 -14.00 9.83
CA VAL A 55 5.56 -14.12 8.58
C VAL A 55 4.70 -14.93 7.62
N THR A 56 3.89 -14.28 6.79
CA THR A 56 3.34 -14.89 5.56
C THR A 56 2.66 -13.80 4.75
N ASP A 57 3.34 -13.40 3.67
CA ASP A 57 2.81 -12.66 2.53
C ASP A 57 2.31 -11.22 2.74
N GLY A 58 2.68 -10.33 1.82
CA GLY A 58 2.19 -8.95 1.83
C GLY A 58 2.80 -8.02 2.89
N VAL A 59 3.79 -8.42 3.71
CA VAL A 59 4.34 -7.55 4.77
C VAL A 59 5.70 -6.97 4.40
N TRP A 60 5.82 -5.65 4.47
CA TRP A 60 7.07 -4.91 4.32
C TRP A 60 7.41 -4.12 5.59
N VAL A 61 8.51 -4.50 6.25
CA VAL A 61 8.98 -3.81 7.45
C VAL A 61 9.75 -2.55 7.09
N GLY A 62 9.36 -1.44 7.70
CA GLY A 62 10.01 -0.14 7.61
C GLY A 62 10.30 0.48 8.97
N LYS A 63 10.81 1.71 8.93
CA LYS A 63 11.11 2.50 10.13
C LYS A 63 10.41 3.85 10.06
N VAL A 64 9.77 4.24 11.16
CA VAL A 64 9.11 5.55 11.26
C VAL A 64 10.18 6.64 11.27
N GLY A 65 10.17 7.50 10.26
CA GLY A 65 10.99 8.69 10.17
C GLY A 65 10.51 9.79 11.11
N ARG A 66 11.33 10.84 11.28
CA ARG A 66 10.89 12.03 12.01
C ARG A 66 9.99 12.87 11.11
N ARG A 67 8.82 13.28 11.61
CA ARG A 67 7.98 14.30 10.97
C ARG A 67 8.79 15.59 10.87
N ARG A 68 9.32 15.90 9.68
CA ARG A 68 9.91 17.22 9.43
C ARG A 68 8.77 18.20 9.23
N LYS A 69 8.90 19.43 9.75
CA LYS A 69 8.05 20.57 9.38
C LYS A 69 8.32 20.89 7.91
N ALA A 70 7.78 20.09 7.00
CA ALA A 70 7.75 20.42 5.59
C ALA A 70 6.43 21.12 5.30
N THR A 71 6.51 22.14 4.46
CA THR A 71 5.43 22.90 3.82
C THR A 71 4.16 22.08 3.62
N ALA A 72 3.01 22.74 3.80
CA ALA A 72 1.63 22.25 3.92
C ALA A 72 1.10 21.23 2.86
N GLN A 73 1.93 20.74 1.94
CA GLN A 73 1.57 19.80 0.88
C GLN A 73 1.89 18.33 1.18
N ILE A 74 2.73 18.02 2.17
CA ILE A 74 3.05 16.62 2.51
C ILE A 74 2.49 16.30 3.90
N ALA A 75 1.20 15.94 3.95
CA ALA A 75 0.53 15.54 5.17
C ALA A 75 0.77 14.05 5.46
N GLY A 76 1.49 13.73 6.54
CA GLY A 76 1.62 12.35 7.01
C GLY A 76 2.89 12.05 7.81
N VAL A 77 2.91 10.90 8.46
CA VAL A 77 4.08 10.33 9.12
C VAL A 77 4.95 9.64 8.06
N PRO A 78 6.20 10.07 7.83
CA PRO A 78 7.06 9.40 6.87
C PRO A 78 7.52 8.05 7.44
N ILE A 79 7.24 6.97 6.71
CA ILE A 79 7.70 5.60 7.00
C ILE A 79 8.71 5.23 5.92
N ARG A 80 9.94 4.94 6.33
CA ARG A 80 11.01 4.54 5.42
C ARG A 80 10.92 3.04 5.15
N LEU A 81 10.70 2.67 3.90
CA LEU A 81 10.59 1.31 3.39
C LEU A 81 11.73 1.07 2.41
N GLY A 82 12.85 0.50 2.89
CA GLY A 82 14.09 0.45 2.12
C GLY A 82 14.57 1.87 1.74
N ASP A 83 14.63 2.14 0.44
CA ASP A 83 15.02 3.43 -0.13
C ASP A 83 13.84 4.37 -0.41
N GLN A 84 12.61 3.90 -0.20
CA GLN A 84 11.40 4.67 -0.43
C GLN A 84 10.82 5.24 0.87
N THR A 85 9.99 6.28 0.74
CA THR A 85 9.26 6.88 1.86
C THR A 85 7.78 6.83 1.58
N LEU A 86 7.05 6.11 2.43
CA LEU A 86 5.59 6.10 2.48
C LEU A 86 5.12 7.18 3.47
N HIS A 87 4.30 8.10 3.00
CA HIS A 87 3.61 9.08 3.85
C HIS A 87 2.32 8.46 4.37
N TRP A 88 2.32 8.11 5.65
CA TRP A 88 1.15 7.53 6.27
C TRP A 88 0.21 8.62 6.80
N PRO A 89 -1.07 8.67 6.40
CA PRO A 89 -2.02 9.61 6.96
C PRO A 89 -2.19 9.29 8.46
N GLU A 90 -1.96 10.28 9.32
CA GLU A 90 -1.98 10.10 10.79
C GLU A 90 -3.26 9.39 11.25
N LYS A 91 -3.13 8.15 11.77
CA LYS A 91 -4.25 7.41 12.39
C LYS A 91 -3.87 6.63 13.67
N GLY A 92 -2.63 6.74 14.16
CA GLY A 92 -2.19 6.07 15.40
C GLY A 92 -0.84 6.56 15.91
N GLU A 93 -0.50 6.26 17.18
CA GLU A 93 0.77 6.62 17.84
C GLU A 93 1.98 5.90 17.22
N LEU A 94 2.33 6.23 15.98
CA LEU A 94 3.58 5.80 15.37
C LEU A 94 4.71 6.66 15.92
N LYS A 95 5.38 6.17 16.96
CA LYS A 95 6.54 6.85 17.55
C LYS A 95 7.72 6.84 16.58
N ALA A 96 8.26 8.01 16.27
CA ALA A 96 9.42 8.16 15.41
C ALA A 96 10.59 7.27 15.90
N GLY A 97 11.28 6.61 14.98
CA GLY A 97 12.38 5.71 15.27
C GLY A 97 11.99 4.26 15.58
N ARG A 98 10.69 3.95 15.73
CA ARG A 98 10.22 2.56 15.87
C ARG A 98 10.15 1.85 14.53
N ALA A 99 10.36 0.53 14.55
CA ALA A 99 10.08 -0.33 13.42
C ALA A 99 8.56 -0.54 13.28
N VAL A 100 8.07 -0.50 12.05
CA VAL A 100 6.67 -0.69 11.69
C VAL A 100 6.58 -1.71 10.56
N ALA A 101 5.55 -2.54 10.60
CA ALA A 101 5.22 -3.46 9.53
C ALA A 101 4.10 -2.85 8.71
N VAL A 102 4.35 -2.65 7.42
CA VAL A 102 3.34 -2.25 6.44
C VAL A 102 2.81 -3.50 5.79
N ARG A 103 1.53 -3.82 5.98
CA ARG A 103 0.88 -4.98 5.39
C ARG A 103 0.06 -4.54 4.18
N MET A 104 0.30 -5.15 3.05
CA MET A 104 -0.54 -5.13 1.87
C MET A 104 -1.52 -6.29 1.94
N ALA A 105 -2.79 -5.98 1.70
CA ALA A 105 -3.83 -6.96 1.46
C ALA A 105 -4.53 -6.63 0.15
N VAL A 106 -4.78 -7.66 -0.66
CA VAL A 106 -5.63 -7.54 -1.84
C VAL A 106 -7.07 -7.33 -1.39
N ASP A 107 -7.72 -6.30 -1.92
CA ASP A 107 -9.16 -6.11 -1.73
C ASP A 107 -9.92 -6.79 -2.88
N GLU A 108 -10.22 -8.08 -2.70
CA GLU A 108 -10.98 -8.87 -3.69
C GLU A 108 -12.38 -8.31 -3.93
N ALA A 109 -13.00 -7.74 -2.89
CA ALA A 109 -14.33 -7.14 -2.98
C ALA A 109 -14.31 -5.87 -3.85
N ASP A 110 -13.34 -4.97 -3.64
CA ASP A 110 -13.19 -3.77 -4.48
C ASP A 110 -12.75 -4.14 -5.91
N THR A 111 -11.87 -5.14 -6.07
CA THR A 111 -11.46 -5.65 -7.39
C THR A 111 -12.67 -6.17 -8.17
N THR A 112 -13.55 -6.93 -7.52
CA THR A 112 -14.79 -7.45 -8.14
C THR A 112 -15.77 -6.32 -8.47
N ALA A 113 -15.96 -5.37 -7.55
CA ALA A 113 -16.84 -4.22 -7.76
C ALA A 113 -16.35 -3.29 -8.88
N ARG A 114 -15.02 -3.12 -9.05
CA ARG A 114 -14.43 -2.37 -10.17
C ARG A 114 -14.66 -3.09 -11.49
N ARG A 115 -14.43 -4.41 -11.56
CA ARG A 115 -14.72 -5.21 -12.75
C ARG A 115 -16.19 -5.15 -13.16
N GLN A 116 -17.11 -5.26 -12.20
CA GLN A 116 -18.54 -5.13 -12.46
C GLN A 116 -18.92 -3.73 -12.98
N ARG A 117 -18.32 -2.67 -12.42
CA ARG A 117 -18.53 -1.29 -12.91
C ARG A 117 -18.01 -1.09 -14.34
N VAL A 118 -16.81 -1.56 -14.65
CA VAL A 118 -16.26 -1.51 -16.01
C VAL A 118 -17.13 -2.30 -16.97
N ARG A 119 -17.58 -3.50 -16.58
CA ARG A 119 -18.46 -4.31 -17.40
C ARG A 119 -19.79 -3.61 -17.68
N LYS A 120 -20.41 -3.04 -16.65
CA LYS A 120 -21.65 -2.27 -16.79
C LYS A 120 -21.47 -1.05 -17.71
N LEU A 121 -20.36 -0.33 -17.58
CA LEU A 121 -20.06 0.82 -18.45
C LEU A 121 -19.88 0.39 -19.92
N LEU A 122 -19.21 -0.74 -20.17
CA LEU A 122 -19.07 -1.29 -21.51
C LEU A 122 -20.41 -1.73 -22.09
N ASP A 123 -21.26 -2.39 -21.29
CA ASP A 123 -22.59 -2.81 -21.73
C ASP A 123 -23.51 -1.59 -21.98
N ASP A 124 -23.38 -0.47 -21.24
CA ASP A 124 -24.13 0.79 -21.51
C ASP A 124 -23.63 1.54 -22.76
N ILE A 125 -22.34 1.42 -23.11
CA ILE A 125 -21.73 2.13 -24.26
C ILE A 125 -21.88 1.34 -25.57
N PHE A 126 -21.81 0.01 -25.50
CA PHE A 126 -21.80 -0.88 -26.66
C PHE A 126 -23.02 -1.80 -26.76
N GLY A 127 -23.97 -1.73 -25.82
CA GLY A 127 -25.22 -2.49 -25.81
C GLY A 127 -26.40 -1.77 -26.42
#